data_AF-A0A1I0BJC9-F1
#
_entry.id   AF-A0A1I0BJC9-F1
#
_cell.length_a   1.000
_cell.length_b   1.000
_cell.length_c   1.000
_cell.angle_alpha   90.00
_cell.angle_beta   90.00
_cell.angle_gamma   90.00
#
_symmetry.space_group_name_H-M   'P 1'
#
loop_
_entity.id
_entity.type
_entity.pdbx_description
1 polymer ?
#
loop_
_entity_poly.entity_id
_entity_poly.type
_entity_poly.pdbx_seq_one_letter_code
_entity_poly.pdbx_strand_id
1 'polypeptide(L)'
;MHLLKSIAIAATACTVAIASAQQPLKTIEENTTITRSNNTVEITARQQGKEKSITYKVNGKTFTHQQLTEAQQQKLNDIQQKLHMAEAKLDVSEHEMDIVIEKLDKKVAQLDVEIKQLEDAKVEIEYTSVGHKELDEIHQRLDKETEQLEKVIEVKEIEIAEIEASLPDLDEQQFDEITKLTEALHSELVAIAETL
;
A
#
# COMPACT_ATOMS: atom_id res chain seq x y z
N MET A 1 20.17 -0.69 -2.93
CA MET A 1 18.94 -1.18 -3.61
C MET A 1 18.99 -2.70 -3.86
N HIS A 2 19.38 -3.47 -2.85
CA HIS A 2 19.43 -4.93 -2.88
C HIS A 2 18.54 -5.43 -1.75
N LEU A 3 17.29 -5.82 -2.05
CA LEU A 3 16.44 -6.74 -1.27
C LEU A 3 15.01 -6.75 -1.87
N LEU A 4 14.89 -7.07 -3.15
CA LEU A 4 13.64 -7.54 -3.75
C LEU A 4 13.89 -8.95 -4.27
N LYS A 5 14.29 -9.84 -3.34
CA LYS A 5 14.26 -11.28 -3.58
C LYS A 5 12.84 -11.75 -3.33
N SER A 6 12.11 -11.93 -4.43
CA SER A 6 11.28 -13.10 -4.69
C SER A 6 10.44 -13.62 -3.53
N ILE A 7 9.29 -12.99 -3.28
CA ILE A 7 8.13 -13.70 -2.70
C ILE A 7 6.88 -13.19 -3.44
N ALA A 8 6.55 -13.85 -4.55
CA ALA A 8 5.22 -13.72 -5.15
C ALA A 8 4.25 -14.59 -4.34
N ILE A 9 3.77 -14.08 -3.21
CA ILE A 9 2.58 -14.61 -2.54
C ILE A 9 1.45 -13.69 -2.96
N ALA A 10 0.64 -14.14 -3.93
CA ALA A 10 -0.66 -13.54 -4.20
C ALA A 10 -1.61 -13.93 -3.06
N ALA A 11 -1.46 -13.30 -1.89
CA ALA A 11 -2.47 -13.32 -0.86
C ALA A 11 -3.48 -12.23 -1.23
N THR A 12 -4.52 -12.61 -1.98
CA THR A 12 -5.67 -11.73 -2.17
C THR A 12 -6.36 -11.61 -0.82
N ALA A 13 -6.20 -10.46 -0.18
CA ALA A 13 -6.71 -10.11 1.14
C ALA A 13 -8.22 -10.39 1.26
N CYS A 14 -8.63 -10.90 2.42
CA CYS A 14 -9.98 -11.35 2.71
C CYS A 14 -10.75 -10.23 3.43
N THR A 15 -11.15 -9.18 2.70
CA THR A 15 -11.96 -8.11 3.27
C THR A 15 -13.42 -8.54 3.37
N VAL A 16 -13.79 -9.28 4.42
CA VAL A 16 -15.20 -9.59 4.73
C VAL A 16 -15.87 -8.32 5.26
N ALA A 17 -16.40 -7.50 4.36
CA ALA A 17 -17.10 -6.27 4.74
C ALA A 17 -18.44 -6.59 5.45
N ILE A 18 -18.53 -6.27 6.74
CA ILE A 18 -19.82 -6.24 7.46
C ILE A 18 -20.51 -4.91 7.14
N ALA A 19 -21.19 -4.83 5.99
CA ALA A 19 -21.95 -3.65 5.61
C ALA A 19 -23.34 -3.62 6.30
N SER A 20 -23.59 -2.56 7.09
CA SER A 20 -24.89 -2.23 7.65
C SER A 20 -25.77 -1.47 6.65
N ALA A 21 -26.97 -2.00 6.44
CA ALA A 21 -28.22 -1.37 6.00
C ALA A 21 -28.34 -0.72 4.58
N GLN A 22 -29.32 -1.27 3.85
CA GLN A 22 -30.21 -0.62 2.86
C GLN A 22 -29.67 -0.33 1.45
N GLN A 23 -29.51 -1.39 0.64
CA GLN A 23 -29.57 -1.34 -0.83
C GLN A 23 -30.22 -2.63 -1.39
N PRO A 24 -30.83 -2.62 -2.60
CA PRO A 24 -31.55 -3.77 -3.17
C PRO A 24 -30.68 -5.04 -3.20
N LEU A 25 -31.29 -6.22 -3.01
CA LEU A 25 -30.61 -7.53 -2.86
C LEU A 25 -29.59 -7.78 -3.98
N LYS A 26 -28.37 -7.30 -3.77
CA LYS A 26 -27.21 -7.53 -4.61
C LYS A 26 -26.53 -8.78 -4.05
N THR A 27 -26.40 -9.82 -4.86
CA THR A 27 -25.55 -10.95 -4.49
C THR A 27 -24.11 -10.46 -4.46
N ILE A 28 -23.45 -10.58 -3.31
CA ILE A 28 -22.03 -10.31 -3.17
C ILE A 28 -21.36 -11.68 -3.07
N GLU A 29 -20.36 -11.92 -3.93
CA GLU A 29 -19.55 -13.13 -3.92
C GLU A 29 -18.08 -12.74 -3.82
N GLU A 30 -17.42 -13.22 -2.76
CA GLU A 30 -16.00 -13.04 -2.50
C GLU A 30 -15.33 -14.41 -2.60
N ASN A 31 -14.28 -14.48 -3.43
CA ASN A 31 -13.54 -15.70 -3.69
C ASN A 31 -12.07 -15.52 -3.28
N THR A 32 -11.58 -16.41 -2.43
CA THR A 32 -10.20 -16.44 -1.97
C THR A 32 -9.58 -17.77 -2.36
N THR A 33 -8.39 -17.76 -2.96
CA THR A 33 -7.66 -18.98 -3.30
C THR A 33 -6.29 -18.94 -2.67
N ILE A 34 -5.97 -19.93 -1.85
CA ILE A 34 -4.67 -20.09 -1.20
C ILE A 34 -4.07 -21.39 -1.75
N THR A 35 -3.00 -21.26 -2.53
CA THR A 35 -2.26 -22.42 -3.06
C THR A 35 -0.90 -22.50 -2.38
N ARG A 36 -0.62 -23.62 -1.71
CA ARG A 36 0.62 -23.87 -0.97
C ARG A 36 1.09 -25.30 -1.19
N SER A 37 2.31 -25.46 -1.68
CA SER A 37 2.90 -26.77 -2.02
C SER A 37 2.00 -27.54 -3.00
N ASN A 38 1.36 -28.61 -2.53
CA ASN A 38 0.45 -29.46 -3.32
C ASN A 38 -1.02 -29.29 -2.90
N ASN A 39 -1.30 -28.38 -1.97
CA ASN A 39 -2.63 -28.16 -1.44
C ASN A 39 -3.21 -26.85 -2.00
N THR A 40 -4.47 -26.90 -2.40
CA THR A 40 -5.23 -25.74 -2.85
C THR A 40 -6.50 -25.63 -2.01
N VAL A 41 -6.65 -24.47 -1.38
CA VAL A 41 -7.81 -24.08 -0.59
C VAL A 41 -8.52 -22.94 -1.34
N GLU A 42 -9.74 -23.19 -1.77
CA GLU A 42 -10.65 -22.18 -2.31
C GLU A 42 -11.73 -21.89 -1.26
N ILE A 43 -11.93 -20.61 -0.94
CA ILE A 43 -12.96 -20.13 -0.01
C ILE A 43 -13.90 -19.23 -0.80
N THR A 44 -15.19 -19.54 -0.77
CA THR A 44 -16.23 -18.75 -1.43
C THR A 44 -17.22 -18.28 -0.38
N ALA A 45 -17.25 -16.98 -0.11
CA ALA A 45 -18.26 -16.34 0.71
C ALA A 45 -19.32 -15.71 -0.18
N ARG A 46 -20.59 -16.10 0.02
CA ARG A 46 -21.75 -15.54 -0.70
C ARG A 46 -22.71 -14.90 0.27
N GLN A 47 -23.09 -13.66 -0.03
CA GLN A 47 -24.18 -12.97 0.65
C GLN A 47 -25.33 -12.72 -0.32
N GLN A 48 -26.51 -13.24 0.03
CA GLN A 48 -27.77 -13.01 -0.68
C GLN A 48 -28.80 -12.39 0.28
N GLY A 49 -28.93 -11.07 0.24
CA GLY A 49 -29.77 -10.34 1.19
C GLY A 49 -29.24 -10.48 2.62
N LYS A 50 -30.00 -11.18 3.48
CA LYS A 50 -29.61 -11.50 4.87
C LYS A 50 -28.87 -12.82 5.01
N GLU A 51 -28.90 -13.67 4.00
CA GLU A 51 -28.30 -14.99 4.05
C GLU A 51 -26.82 -14.90 3.70
N LYS A 52 -25.97 -15.44 4.58
CA LYS A 52 -24.53 -15.57 4.39
C LYS A 52 -24.18 -17.05 4.36
N SER A 53 -23.45 -17.47 3.35
CA SER A 53 -22.94 -18.84 3.23
C SER A 53 -21.46 -18.79 2.89
N ILE A 54 -20.67 -19.66 3.53
CA ILE A 54 -19.25 -19.83 3.24
C ILE A 54 -19.04 -21.29 2.84
N THR A 55 -18.45 -21.49 1.66
CA THR A 55 -18.09 -22.78 1.10
C THR A 55 -16.57 -22.87 1.01
N TYR A 56 -16.01 -23.99 1.45
CA TYR A 56 -14.60 -24.30 1.38
C TYR A 56 -14.41 -25.47 0.43
N LYS A 57 -13.44 -25.35 -0.47
CA LYS A 57 -13.01 -26.44 -1.35
C LYS A 57 -11.52 -26.63 -1.16
N VAL A 58 -11.15 -27.78 -0.59
CA VAL A 58 -9.77 -28.11 -0.20
C VAL A 58 -9.39 -29.40 -0.87
N ASN A 59 -8.40 -29.37 -1.77
CA ASN A 59 -7.92 -30.54 -2.50
C ASN A 59 -9.03 -31.36 -3.17
N GLY A 60 -10.08 -30.68 -3.67
CA GLY A 60 -11.23 -31.31 -4.32
C GLY A 60 -12.34 -31.78 -3.37
N LYS A 61 -12.16 -31.74 -2.05
CA LYS A 61 -13.24 -31.91 -1.07
C LYS A 61 -13.95 -30.58 -0.85
N THR A 62 -15.28 -30.58 -0.88
CA THR A 62 -16.10 -29.39 -0.67
C THR A 62 -16.94 -29.54 0.59
N PHE A 63 -16.91 -28.54 1.46
CA PHE A 63 -17.74 -28.48 2.66
C PHE A 63 -18.17 -27.04 2.95
N THR A 64 -19.29 -26.87 3.65
CA THR A 64 -19.80 -25.56 4.05
C THR A 64 -19.49 -25.28 5.51
N HIS A 65 -19.50 -24.01 5.90
CA HIS A 65 -19.28 -23.63 7.30
C HIS A 65 -20.28 -24.28 8.26
N GLN A 66 -21.52 -24.54 7.82
CA GLN A 66 -22.54 -25.21 8.65
C GLN A 66 -22.25 -26.70 8.89
N GLN A 67 -21.38 -27.32 8.08
CA GLN A 67 -20.99 -28.73 8.26
C GLN A 67 -19.84 -28.89 9.26
N LEU A 68 -19.26 -27.78 9.73
CA LEU A 68 -18.18 -27.77 10.70
C LEU A 68 -18.72 -27.93 12.12
N THR A 69 -17.93 -28.57 12.98
CA THR A 69 -18.19 -28.58 14.43
C THR A 69 -18.07 -27.16 15.00
N GLU A 70 -18.72 -26.88 16.12
CA GLU A 70 -18.63 -25.56 16.80
C GLU A 70 -17.18 -25.17 17.10
N ALA A 71 -16.34 -26.14 17.51
CA ALA A 71 -14.92 -25.90 17.78
C ALA A 71 -14.14 -25.50 16.51
N GLN A 72 -14.41 -26.15 15.37
CA GLN A 72 -13.80 -25.79 14.08
C GLN A 72 -14.27 -24.42 13.60
N GLN A 73 -15.57 -24.12 13.73
CA GLN A 73 -16.11 -22.79 13.38
C GLN A 73 -15.44 -21.71 14.21
N GLN A 74 -15.35 -21.89 15.53
CA GLN A 74 -14.71 -20.93 16.42
C GLN A 74 -13.25 -20.69 16.03
N LYS A 75 -12.49 -21.75 15.79
CA LYS A 75 -11.07 -21.64 15.45
C LYS A 75 -10.85 -20.91 14.13
N LEU A 76 -11.66 -21.18 13.10
CA LEU A 76 -11.60 -20.46 11.84
C LEU A 76 -11.98 -19.00 12.01
N ASN A 77 -13.05 -18.71 12.76
CA ASN A 77 -13.49 -17.34 13.03
C ASN A 77 -12.41 -16.53 13.76
N ASP A 78 -11.72 -17.12 14.74
CA ASP A 78 -10.63 -16.47 15.47
C ASP A 78 -9.45 -16.12 14.54
N ILE A 79 -9.09 -17.03 13.63
CA ILE A 79 -8.02 -16.79 12.65
C ILE A 79 -8.43 -15.69 11.67
N GLN A 80 -9.65 -15.76 11.13
CA GLN A 80 -10.17 -14.78 10.18
C GLN A 80 -10.31 -13.39 10.81
N GLN A 81 -10.74 -13.30 12.06
CA GLN A 81 -10.82 -12.03 12.78
C GLN A 81 -9.44 -11.38 12.92
N LYS A 82 -8.42 -12.17 13.29
CA LYS A 82 -7.05 -11.67 13.38
C LYS A 82 -6.51 -11.24 12.02
N LEU A 83 -6.80 -12.01 10.97
CA LEU A 83 -6.39 -11.67 9.61
C LEU A 83 -6.99 -10.33 9.19
N HIS A 84 -8.30 -10.13 9.39
CA HIS A 84 -8.98 -8.87 9.09
C HIS A 84 -8.39 -7.69 9.89
N MET A 85 -8.02 -7.90 11.16
CA MET A 85 -7.37 -6.85 11.95
C MET A 85 -5.98 -6.48 11.42
N ALA A 86 -5.19 -7.49 11.01
CA ALA A 86 -3.87 -7.28 10.44
C ALA A 86 -3.93 -6.59 9.07
N GLU A 87 -4.86 -7.00 8.21
CA GLU A 87 -5.15 -6.36 6.92
C GLU A 87 -5.60 -4.91 7.11
N ALA A 88 -6.55 -4.64 8.02
CA ALA A 88 -7.00 -3.27 8.28
C ALA A 88 -5.86 -2.36 8.79
N LYS A 89 -4.91 -2.91 9.56
CA LYS A 89 -3.73 -2.16 9.99
C LYS A 89 -2.80 -1.85 8.80
N LEU A 90 -2.64 -2.80 7.88
CA LEU A 90 -1.86 -2.61 6.66
C LEU A 90 -2.49 -1.54 5.75
N ASP A 91 -3.81 -1.57 5.56
CA ASP A 91 -4.56 -0.58 4.77
C ASP A 91 -4.37 0.84 5.32
N VAL A 92 -4.38 1.00 6.65
CA VAL A 92 -4.11 2.30 7.29
C VAL A 92 -2.68 2.77 7.00
N SER A 93 -1.69 1.88 7.11
CA SER A 93 -0.29 2.22 6.81
C SER A 93 -0.08 2.56 5.33
N GLU A 94 -0.73 1.85 4.41
CA GLU A 94 -0.70 2.15 2.97
C GLU A 94 -1.30 3.53 2.69
N HIS A 95 -2.46 3.84 3.28
CA HIS A 95 -3.09 5.15 3.11
C HIS A 95 -2.25 6.30 3.69
N GLU A 96 -1.62 6.10 4.84
CA GLU A 96 -0.68 7.07 5.41
C GLU A 96 0.52 7.30 4.48
N MET A 97 1.04 6.24 3.84
CA MET A 97 2.13 6.33 2.88
C MET A 97 1.71 7.11 1.63
N ASP A 98 0.53 6.87 1.08
CA ASP A 98 -0.02 7.62 -0.06
C ASP A 98 -0.08 9.12 0.23
N ILE A 99 -0.52 9.51 1.43
CA ILE A 99 -0.58 10.92 1.86
C ILE A 99 0.83 11.53 1.89
N VAL A 100 1.83 10.79 2.38
CA VAL A 100 3.21 11.27 2.45
C VAL A 100 3.82 11.40 1.04
N ILE A 101 3.58 10.44 0.15
CA ILE A 101 4.00 10.47 -1.26
C ILE A 101 3.38 11.69 -1.97
N GLU A 102 2.09 11.94 -1.79
CA GLU A 102 1.43 13.09 -2.41
C GLU A 102 2.03 14.44 -1.94
N LYS A 103 2.43 14.53 -0.67
CA LYS A 103 3.13 15.72 -0.15
C LYS A 103 4.51 15.87 -0.77
N LEU A 104 5.25 14.77 -0.93
CA LEU A 104 6.56 14.77 -1.56
C LEU A 104 6.47 15.22 -3.03
N ASP A 105 5.54 14.65 -3.79
CA ASP A 105 5.32 15.02 -5.19
C ASP A 105 5.01 16.51 -5.36
N LYS A 106 4.17 17.07 -4.48
CA LYS A 106 3.87 18.51 -4.47
C LYS A 106 5.12 19.35 -4.20
N LYS A 107 6.02 18.90 -3.32
CA LYS A 107 7.25 19.62 -3.00
C LYS A 107 8.26 19.56 -4.14
N VAL A 108 8.41 18.41 -4.79
CA VAL A 108 9.25 18.26 -5.99
C VAL A 108 8.71 19.14 -7.13
N ALA A 109 7.40 19.18 -7.36
CA ALA A 109 6.82 20.05 -8.38
C ALA A 109 7.04 21.55 -8.10
N GLN A 110 7.03 21.96 -6.82
CA GLN A 110 7.36 23.34 -6.44
C GLN A 110 8.83 23.67 -6.75
N LEU A 111 9.74 22.75 -6.43
CA LEU A 111 11.16 22.88 -6.77
C LEU A 111 11.37 23.05 -8.28
N ASP A 112 10.73 22.22 -9.11
CA ASP A 112 10.85 22.32 -10.56
C ASP A 112 10.40 23.69 -11.10
N VAL A 113 9.33 24.27 -10.53
CA VAL A 113 8.87 25.61 -10.90
C VAL A 113 9.87 26.69 -10.48
N GLU A 114 10.42 26.61 -9.27
CA GLU A 114 11.41 27.56 -8.77
C GLU A 114 12.72 27.49 -9.58
N ILE A 115 13.20 26.29 -9.89
CA ILE A 115 14.37 26.07 -10.77
C ILE A 115 14.12 26.68 -12.15
N LYS A 116 12.95 26.43 -12.75
CA LYS A 116 12.63 26.96 -14.07
C LYS A 116 12.55 28.50 -14.11
N GLN A 117 11.94 29.12 -13.10
CA GLN A 117 11.90 30.58 -13.00
C GLN A 117 13.30 31.20 -12.94
N LEU A 118 14.23 30.52 -12.26
CA LEU A 118 15.61 30.95 -12.16
C LEU A 118 16.38 30.70 -13.46
N GLU A 119 16.16 29.58 -14.15
CA GLU A 119 16.70 29.33 -15.49
C GLU A 119 16.25 30.41 -16.49
N ASP A 120 14.97 30.77 -16.49
CA ASP A 120 14.42 31.83 -17.34
C ASP A 120 15.08 33.19 -17.03
N ALA A 121 15.28 33.53 -15.75
CA ALA A 121 15.97 34.75 -15.34
C ALA A 121 17.45 34.78 -15.79
N LYS A 122 18.12 33.62 -15.77
CA LYS A 122 19.50 33.46 -16.28
C LYS A 122 19.57 33.61 -17.81
N VAL A 123 18.57 33.13 -18.54
CA VAL A 123 18.52 33.25 -20.00
C VAL A 123 18.23 34.69 -20.44
N GLU A 124 17.33 35.41 -19.76
CA GLU A 124 17.06 36.83 -20.05
C GLU A 124 18.33 37.70 -19.98
N ILE A 125 19.23 37.34 -19.05
CA ILE A 125 20.55 37.96 -18.89
C ILE A 125 21.46 37.74 -20.12
N GLU A 126 21.44 36.55 -20.74
CA GLU A 126 22.30 36.22 -21.90
C GLU A 126 21.91 36.92 -23.22
N TYR A 127 20.66 37.38 -23.36
CA TYR A 127 20.15 37.96 -24.63
C TYR A 127 20.30 39.48 -24.78
N THR A 128 20.83 40.19 -23.78
CA THR A 128 21.09 41.63 -23.91
C THR A 128 22.49 41.88 -24.48
N SER A 129 22.58 42.72 -25.52
CA SER A 129 23.87 43.17 -26.07
C SER A 129 24.52 44.16 -25.10
N VAL A 130 25.16 43.65 -24.06
CA VAL A 130 25.71 44.43 -22.94
C VAL A 130 27.20 44.74 -23.12
N GLY A 131 27.59 45.98 -22.81
CA GLY A 131 28.98 46.39 -22.70
C GLY A 131 29.68 45.76 -21.49
N HIS A 132 31.01 45.80 -21.41
CA HIS A 132 31.78 45.11 -20.35
C HIS A 132 31.36 45.47 -18.91
N LYS A 133 30.87 46.69 -18.67
CA LYS A 133 30.40 47.13 -17.34
C LYS A 133 29.05 46.50 -16.98
N GLU A 134 28.16 46.38 -17.96
CA GLU A 134 26.87 45.73 -17.79
C GLU A 134 27.05 44.20 -17.67
N LEU A 135 28.10 43.64 -18.30
CA LEU A 135 28.50 42.23 -18.13
C LEU A 135 28.97 41.94 -16.69
N ASP A 136 29.74 42.83 -16.06
CA ASP A 136 30.14 42.68 -14.65
C ASP A 136 28.94 42.77 -13.70
N GLU A 137 27.99 43.68 -13.96
CA GLU A 137 26.74 43.79 -13.20
C GLU A 137 25.85 42.54 -13.37
N ILE A 138 25.85 41.97 -14.58
CA ILE A 138 25.20 40.70 -14.90
C ILE A 138 25.83 39.53 -14.15
N HIS A 139 27.16 39.40 -14.14
CA HIS A 139 27.84 38.33 -13.40
C HIS A 139 27.56 38.43 -11.90
N GLN A 140 27.62 39.63 -11.32
CA GLN A 140 27.30 39.80 -9.90
C GLN A 140 25.85 39.43 -9.57
N ARG A 141 24.90 39.75 -10.46
CA ARG A 141 23.52 39.30 -10.31
C ARG A 141 23.42 37.79 -10.39
N LEU A 142 24.05 37.17 -11.40
CA LEU A 142 24.03 35.71 -11.58
C LEU A 142 24.63 34.96 -10.40
N ASP A 143 25.75 35.43 -9.86
CA ASP A 143 26.38 34.85 -8.67
C ASP A 143 25.43 34.90 -7.47
N LYS A 144 24.75 36.03 -7.28
CA LYS A 144 23.79 36.22 -6.19
C LYS A 144 22.55 35.31 -6.34
N GLU A 145 22.02 35.19 -7.55
CA GLU A 145 20.89 34.28 -7.84
C GLU A 145 21.30 32.82 -7.64
N THR A 146 22.54 32.45 -8.02
CA THR A 146 23.08 31.09 -7.82
C THR A 146 23.25 30.77 -6.34
N GLU A 147 23.76 31.71 -5.52
CA GLU A 147 23.88 31.53 -4.07
C GLU A 147 22.50 31.41 -3.40
N GLN A 148 21.48 32.11 -3.93
CA GLN A 148 20.10 31.96 -3.46
C GLN A 148 19.52 30.60 -3.83
N LEU A 149 19.80 30.08 -5.04
CA LEU A 149 19.40 28.75 -5.47
C LEU A 149 19.95 27.66 -4.56
N GLU A 150 21.25 27.72 -4.26
CA GLU A 150 21.91 26.72 -3.40
C GLU A 150 21.24 26.65 -2.01
N LYS A 151 20.91 27.81 -1.43
CA LYS A 151 20.17 27.88 -0.15
C LYS A 151 18.75 27.33 -0.24
N VAL A 152 18.05 27.61 -1.34
CA VAL A 152 16.69 27.08 -1.56
C VAL A 152 16.74 25.56 -1.68
N ILE A 153 17.70 25.02 -2.44
CA ILE A 153 17.91 23.57 -2.59
C ILE A 153 18.20 22.95 -1.22
N GLU A 154 19.13 23.49 -0.44
CA GLU A 154 19.47 22.96 0.90
C GLU A 154 18.24 22.89 1.83
N VAL A 155 17.44 23.96 1.89
CA VAL A 155 16.22 23.98 2.71
C VAL A 155 15.24 22.91 2.26
N LYS A 156 15.13 22.70 0.95
CA LYS A 156 14.18 21.76 0.37
C LYS A 156 14.63 20.31 0.51
N GLU A 157 15.93 20.04 0.44
CA GLU A 157 16.50 18.73 0.76
C GLU A 157 16.20 18.34 2.22
N ILE A 158 16.25 19.30 3.15
CA ILE A 158 15.85 19.09 4.55
C ILE A 158 14.34 18.79 4.64
N GLU A 159 13.48 19.59 3.97
CA GLU A 159 12.04 19.33 3.93
C GLU A 159 11.70 17.94 3.37
N ILE A 160 12.42 17.50 2.31
CA ILE A 160 12.27 16.17 1.73
C ILE A 160 12.70 15.10 2.72
N ALA A 161 13.86 15.24 3.36
CA ALA A 161 14.35 14.28 4.34
C ALA A 161 13.43 14.15 5.56
N GLU A 162 12.79 15.24 6.00
CA GLU A 162 11.77 15.21 7.04
C GLU A 162 10.50 14.46 6.61
N ILE A 163 10.06 14.66 5.36
CA ILE A 163 8.91 13.93 4.79
C ILE A 163 9.24 12.44 4.66
N GLU A 164 10.43 12.09 4.16
CA GLU A 164 10.91 10.71 4.07
C GLU A 164 11.00 10.05 5.45
N ALA A 165 11.51 10.77 6.46
CA ALA A 165 11.56 10.28 7.84
C ALA A 165 10.17 10.12 8.48
N SER A 166 9.14 10.75 7.91
CA SER A 166 7.75 10.63 8.34
C SER A 166 6.98 9.50 7.63
N LEU A 167 7.61 8.82 6.65
CA LEU A 167 7.01 7.66 6.01
C LEU A 167 6.71 6.59 7.07
N PRO A 168 5.47 6.07 7.14
CA PRO A 168 5.17 4.96 8.02
C PRO A 168 6.05 3.76 7.63
N ASP A 169 6.68 3.12 8.62
CA ASP A 169 7.32 1.83 8.40
C ASP A 169 6.23 0.83 8.01
N LEU A 170 6.22 0.42 6.74
CA LEU A 170 5.58 -0.82 6.33
C LEU A 170 6.41 -1.95 6.94
N ASP A 171 6.06 -2.29 8.16
CA ASP A 171 6.83 -3.20 8.99
C ASP A 171 6.78 -4.60 8.36
N GLU A 172 7.95 -5.18 8.10
CA GLU A 172 8.09 -6.58 7.68
C GLU A 172 7.31 -7.49 8.64
N GLN A 173 7.16 -7.10 9.91
CA GLN A 173 6.34 -7.83 10.89
C GLN A 173 4.84 -7.83 10.56
N GLN A 174 4.27 -6.78 9.96
CA GLN A 174 2.86 -6.75 9.54
C GLN A 174 2.62 -7.76 8.42
N PHE A 175 3.52 -7.81 7.44
CA PHE A 175 3.46 -8.79 6.36
C PHE A 175 3.70 -10.23 6.86
N ASP A 176 4.62 -10.41 7.80
CA ASP A 176 4.88 -11.68 8.47
C ASP A 176 3.65 -12.16 9.27
N GLU A 177 2.95 -11.25 9.95
CA GLU A 177 1.75 -11.58 10.71
C GLU A 177 0.63 -12.06 9.78
N ILE A 178 0.34 -11.33 8.71
CA ILE A 178 -0.62 -11.73 7.68
C ILE A 178 -0.22 -13.09 7.08
N THR A 179 1.06 -13.30 6.80
CA THR A 179 1.58 -14.56 6.27
C THR A 179 1.35 -15.71 7.23
N LYS A 180 1.68 -15.56 8.52
CA LYS A 180 1.47 -16.59 9.55
C LYS A 180 0.00 -16.90 9.75
N LEU A 181 -0.87 -15.90 9.72
CA LEU A 181 -2.32 -16.08 9.87
C LEU A 181 -2.92 -16.80 8.64
N THR A 182 -2.46 -16.46 7.44
CA THR A 182 -2.85 -17.14 6.19
C THR A 182 -2.40 -18.61 6.20
N GLU A 183 -1.20 -18.89 6.71
CA GLU A 183 -0.70 -20.26 6.89
C GLU A 183 -1.51 -21.06 7.91
N ALA A 184 -1.89 -20.42 9.02
CA ALA A 184 -2.74 -21.04 10.02
C ALA A 184 -4.12 -21.38 9.46
N LEU A 185 -4.73 -20.45 8.70
CA LEU A 185 -6.02 -20.66 8.03
C LEU A 185 -5.94 -21.83 7.04
N HIS A 186 -4.93 -21.84 6.17
CA HIS A 186 -4.72 -22.91 5.20
C HIS A 186 -4.55 -24.26 5.89
N SER A 187 -3.67 -24.34 6.90
CA SER A 187 -3.39 -25.58 7.62
C SER A 187 -4.63 -26.12 8.34
N GLU A 188 -5.44 -25.23 8.93
CA GLU A 188 -6.67 -25.63 9.60
C GLU A 188 -7.70 -26.18 8.60
N LEU A 189 -7.89 -25.51 7.46
CA LEU A 189 -8.83 -25.97 6.43
C LEU A 189 -8.42 -27.31 5.81
N VAL A 190 -7.12 -27.57 5.65
CA VAL A 190 -6.60 -28.88 5.25
C VAL A 190 -6.91 -29.94 6.31
N ALA A 191 -6.63 -29.65 7.59
CA ALA A 191 -6.91 -30.59 8.68
C ALA A 191 -8.42 -30.91 8.79
N ILE A 192 -9.28 -29.91 8.67
CA ILE A 192 -10.73 -30.08 8.64
C ILE A 192 -11.14 -30.99 7.47
N ALA A 193 -10.61 -30.73 6.28
CA ALA A 193 -10.90 -31.54 5.10
C ALA A 193 -10.47 -33.00 5.27
N GLU A 194 -9.43 -33.30 6.04
CA GLU A 194 -9.01 -34.68 6.35
C GLU A 194 -9.97 -35.39 7.31
N THR A 195 -10.67 -34.64 8.17
CA THR A 195 -11.62 -35.18 9.16
C THR A 195 -13.06 -35.34 8.64
N LEU A 196 -13.36 -34.77 7.47
CA LEU A 196 -14.65 -34.88 6.76
C LEU A 196 -14.58 -35.97 5.67
#